data_AF-A0A7K2YY36-F1
#
_entry.id   AF-A0A7K2YY36-F1
#
_cell.length_a   1.000
_cell.length_b   1.000
_cell.length_c   1.000
_cell.angle_alpha   90.00
_cell.angle_beta   90.00
_cell.angle_gamma   90.00
#
_symmetry.space_group_name_H-M   'P 1'
#
loop_
_entity.id
_entity.type
_entity.pdbx_description
1 polymer ?
#
loop_
_entity_poly.entity_id
_entity_poly.type
_entity_poly.pdbx_seq_one_letter_code
_entity_poly.pdbx_strand_id
1 'polypeptide(L)' 'MGAGIAQSFAAAGFEVVVAESNEQAAAAARERIAVGLRRAAERDGLAEPVEAVLTRVATVRAIDGLPAAADLIVEA' A
#
# COMPACT_ATOMS: atom_id res chain seq x y z
N MET A 1 -1.26 -4.14 -10.93
CA MET A 1 0.08 -3.61 -10.57
C MET A 1 0.07 -2.76 -9.30
N GLY A 2 -1.13 -2.45 -8.75
CA GLY A 2 -1.32 -1.60 -7.57
C GLY A 2 -0.49 -1.91 -6.34
N ALA A 3 -0.30 -3.18 -5.96
CA ALA A 3 0.49 -3.51 -4.76
C ALA A 3 1.95 -3.01 -4.82
N GLY A 4 2.60 -3.09 -5.99
CA GLY A 4 3.97 -2.59 -6.16
C GLY A 4 4.02 -1.06 -6.10
N ILE A 5 3.02 -0.40 -6.70
CA ILE A 5 2.89 1.07 -6.66
C ILE A 5 2.68 1.54 -5.22
N ALA A 6 1.74 0.91 -4.50
CA ALA A 6 1.44 1.22 -3.11
C ALA A 6 2.67 1.02 -2.21
N GLN A 7 3.40 -0.08 -2.41
CA GLN A 7 4.68 -0.32 -1.73
C GLN A 7 5.66 0.83 -1.95
N SER A 8 5.88 1.25 -3.20
CA SER A 8 6.84 2.31 -3.52
C SER A 8 6.48 3.64 -2.85
N PHE A 9 5.21 4.05 -2.88
CA PHE A 9 4.78 5.28 -2.22
C PHE A 9 4.87 5.18 -0.69
N ALA A 10 4.43 4.07 -0.09
CA ALA A 10 4.51 3.88 1.36
C ALA A 10 5.96 3.91 1.87
N ALA A 11 6.87 3.23 1.14
CA ALA A 11 8.31 3.24 1.46
C ALA A 11 8.95 4.62 1.29
N ALA A 12 8.39 5.47 0.41
CA ALA A 12 8.79 6.86 0.24
C ALA A 12 8.16 7.81 1.30
N GLY A 13 7.34 7.30 2.22
CA GLY A 13 6.78 8.05 3.34
C GLY A 13 5.35 8.57 3.14
N PHE A 14 4.68 8.22 2.04
CA PHE A 14 3.32 8.67 1.76
C PHE A 14 2.26 7.77 2.40
N GLU A 15 1.14 8.37 2.80
CA GLU A 15 -0.09 7.63 3.09
C GLU A 15 -0.70 7.09 1.79
N VAL A 16 -1.10 5.83 1.80
CA VAL A 16 -1.64 5.16 0.61
C VAL A 16 -2.92 4.44 0.96
N VAL A 17 -3.99 4.73 0.23
CA VAL A 17 -5.26 4.00 0.32
C VAL A 17 -5.44 3.17 -0.96
N VAL A 18 -5.56 1.86 -0.80
CA VAL A 18 -5.79 0.94 -1.93
C VAL A 18 -7.27 0.57 -1.98
N ALA A 19 -7.96 0.91 -3.07
CA ALA A 19 -9.31 0.46 -3.33
C ALA A 19 -9.30 -0.94 -3.96
N GLU A 20 -10.02 -1.87 -3.36
CA GLU A 20 -10.15 -3.26 -3.84
C GLU A 20 -11.62 -3.69 -3.80
N SER A 21 -12.04 -4.56 -4.69
CA SER A 21 -13.46 -4.91 -4.89
C SER A 21 -14.15 -5.61 -3.73
N ASN A 22 -13.39 -6.24 -2.82
CA ASN A 22 -13.90 -6.96 -1.66
C ASN A 22 -12.82 -7.14 -0.58
N GLU A 23 -13.23 -7.64 0.58
CA GLU A 23 -12.35 -7.82 1.74
C GLU A 23 -11.23 -8.84 1.49
N GLN A 24 -11.51 -9.93 0.77
CA GLN A 24 -10.47 -10.92 0.44
C GLN A 24 -9.41 -10.32 -0.48
N ALA A 25 -9.81 -9.55 -1.49
CA ALA A 25 -8.92 -8.84 -2.40
C ALA A 25 -8.09 -7.78 -1.65
N ALA A 26 -8.71 -7.01 -0.77
CA ALA A 26 -8.05 -6.03 0.09
C ALA A 26 -6.99 -6.67 1.00
N ALA A 27 -7.33 -7.78 1.66
CA ALA A 27 -6.40 -8.53 2.50
C ALA A 27 -5.24 -9.10 1.67
N ALA A 28 -5.53 -9.68 0.50
CA ALA A 28 -4.51 -10.20 -0.42
C ALA A 28 -3.61 -9.10 -0.98
N ALA A 29 -4.13 -7.89 -1.23
CA ALA A 29 -3.32 -6.73 -1.62
C ALA A 29 -2.38 -6.30 -0.49
N ARG A 30 -2.90 -6.18 0.73
CA ARG A 30 -2.12 -5.82 1.92
C ARG A 30 -1.00 -6.84 2.20
N GLU A 31 -1.29 -8.14 2.09
CA GLU A 31 -0.26 -9.18 2.25
C GLU A 31 0.82 -9.09 1.16
N ARG A 32 0.43 -8.87 -0.10
CA ARG A 32 1.40 -8.68 -1.20
C ARG A 32 2.32 -7.48 -0.94
N ILE A 33 1.79 -6.37 -0.43
CA ILE A 33 2.58 -5.20 -0.04
C ILE A 33 3.54 -5.54 1.11
N ALA A 34 3.06 -6.22 2.16
CA ALA A 34 3.89 -6.62 3.29
C ALA A 34 5.04 -7.57 2.90
N VAL A 35 4.77 -8.55 2.03
CA VAL A 35 5.81 -9.43 1.47
C VAL A 35 6.81 -8.63 0.63
N GLY A 36 6.32 -7.70 -0.19
CA GLY A 36 7.16 -6.83 -1.02
C GLY A 36 8.10 -5.94 -0.20
N LEU A 37 7.58 -5.33 0.88
CA LEU A 37 8.36 -4.52 1.81
C LEU A 37 9.42 -5.34 2.55
N ARG A 38 9.09 -6.55 3.03
CA ARG A 38 10.08 -7.45 3.68
C ARG A 38 11.22 -7.78 2.74
N ARG A 39 10.91 -8.15 1.48
CA ARG A 39 11.92 -8.42 0.46
C ARG A 39 12.77 -7.19 0.13
N ALA A 40 12.17 -6.00 0.08
CA ALA A 40 12.90 -4.76 -0.15
C ALA A 40 13.85 -4.44 1.01
N ALA A 41 13.39 -4.62 2.26
CA ALA A 41 14.21 -4.44 3.45
C ALA A 41 15.43 -5.38 3.47
N GLU A 42 15.24 -6.63 3.03
CA GLU A 42 16.33 -7.62 2.93
C GLU A 42 17.33 -7.31 1.80
N ARG A 43 16.86 -6.77 0.67
CA ARG A 43 17.68 -6.56 -0.54
C ARG A 43 18.38 -5.21 -0.59
N ASP A 44 17.61 -4.13 -0.42
CA ASP A 44 18.06 -2.75 -0.66
C ASP A 44 18.04 -1.90 0.63
N GLY A 45 17.43 -2.42 1.70
CA GLY A 45 17.17 -1.69 2.94
C GLY A 45 15.94 -0.79 2.86
N LEU A 46 15.36 -0.49 4.02
CA LEU A 46 14.33 0.53 4.19
C LEU A 46 14.82 1.59 5.17
N ALA A 47 14.35 2.83 5.02
CA ALA A 47 14.68 3.92 5.94
C ALA A 47 14.11 3.71 7.35
N GLU A 48 13.07 2.88 7.46
CA GLU A 48 12.38 2.56 8.71
C GLU A 48 11.92 1.09 8.70
N PRO A 49 11.54 0.51 9.87
CA PRO A 49 11.02 -0.86 9.94
C PRO A 49 9.79 -1.07 9.04
N VAL A 50 9.64 -2.28 8.50
CA VAL A 50 8.52 -2.65 7.61
C VAL A 50 7.16 -2.32 8.23
N GLU A 51 7.02 -2.57 9.52
CA GLU A 51 5.80 -2.39 10.30
C GLU A 51 5.41 -0.92 10.40
N ALA A 52 6.41 -0.02 10.49
CA ALA A 52 6.18 1.42 10.47
C ALA A 52 5.69 1.86 9.08
N VAL A 53 6.30 1.37 8.01
CA VAL A 53 5.85 1.64 6.64
C VAL A 53 4.41 1.14 6.42
N LEU A 54 4.10 -0.06 6.91
CA LEU A 54 2.78 -0.67 6.76
C LEU A 54 1.66 0.10 7.46
N THR A 55 1.97 0.92 8.47
CA THR A 55 0.96 1.78 9.11
C THR A 55 0.38 2.84 8.16
N ARG A 56 1.11 3.18 7.09
CA ARG A 56 0.68 4.14 6.06
C ARG A 56 -0.27 3.55 5.03
N VAL A 57 -0.45 2.24 5.03
CA VAL A 57 -1.24 1.53 4.00
C VAL A 57 -2.60 1.16 4.57
N ALA A 58 -3.64 1.80 4.04
CA ALA A 58 -5.02 1.46 4.30
C ALA A 58 -5.67 0.84 3.05
N THR A 59 -6.80 0.15 3.25
CA THR A 59 -7.59 -0.41 2.16
C THR A 59 -9.05 -0.01 2.29
N VAL A 60 -9.72 0.16 1.16
CA VAL A 60 -11.16 0.43 1.06
C VAL A 60 -11.80 -0.51 0.05
N ARG A 61 -13.11 -0.72 0.16
CA ARG A 61 -13.83 -1.74 -0.62
C ARG A 61 -14.38 -1.26 -1.96
N ALA A 62 -14.21 0.03 -2.26
CA ALA A 62 -14.70 0.67 -3.48
C ALA A 62 -14.07 2.07 -3.61
N ILE A 63 -14.17 2.62 -4.83
CA ILE A 63 -13.62 3.93 -5.20
C ILE A 63 -14.27 5.07 -4.40
N ASP A 64 -15.55 4.95 -4.06
CA ASP A 64 -16.27 5.92 -3.23
C ASP A 64 -15.78 5.98 -1.77
N GLY A 65 -15.02 4.96 -1.33
CA GLY A 65 -14.33 4.95 -0.06
C GLY A 65 -12.99 5.68 -0.07
N LEU A 66 -12.48 6.11 -1.24
CA LEU A 66 -11.22 6.85 -1.31
C LEU A 66 -11.38 8.23 -0.65
N PRO A 67 -10.34 8.73 0.06
CA PRO A 67 -10.39 10.06 0.65
C PRO A 67 -10.61 11.12 -0.43
N ALA A 68 -11.60 11.99 -0.25
CA ALA A 68 -11.84 13.11 -1.16
C ALA A 68 -10.66 14.10 -1.24
N ALA A 69 -9.78 14.08 -0.23
CA ALA A 69 -8.56 14.87 -0.14
C ALA A 69 -7.32 14.16 -0.70
N ALA A 70 -7.46 13.05 -1.43
CA ALA A 70 -6.32 12.39 -2.04
C ALA A 70 -5.63 13.31 -3.07
N ASP A 71 -4.32 13.49 -2.92
CA ASP A 71 -3.52 14.37 -3.79
C ASP A 71 -3.28 13.77 -5.20
N LEU A 72 -3.29 12.44 -5.30
CA LEU A 72 -3.02 11.69 -6.53
C LEU A 72 -3.82 10.37 -6.55
N ILE A 73 -4.40 10.04 -7.71
CA ILE A 73 -5.03 8.74 -7.97
C ILE A 73 -4.28 8.02 -9.09
N VAL A 74 -4.01 6.74 -8.89
CA VAL A 74 -3.40 5.83 -9.88
C VAL A 74 -4.31 4.63 -10.09
N GLU A 75 -4.68 4.35 -11.34
CA GLU A 75 -5.48 3.19 -11.74
C GLU A 75 -4.55 2.06 -12.23
N ALA A 76 -4.74 0.82 -11.76
CA ALA A 76 -3.73 -0.26 -11.89
C ALA A 76 -4.22 -1.70 -11.64
#